data_AF-A0A7K2TYM2-F1
#
_entry.id   AF-A0A7K2TYM2-F1
#
_cell.length_a   1.000
_cell.length_b   1.000
_cell.length_c   1.000
_cell.angle_alpha   90.00
_cell.angle_beta   90.00
_cell.angle_gamma   90.00
#
_symmetry.space_group_name_H-M   'P 1'
#
loop_
_entity.id
_entity.type
_entity.pdbx_description
1 polymer ?
#
loop_
_entity_poly.entity_id
_entity_poly.type
_entity_poly.pdbx_seq_one_letter_code
_entity_poly.pdbx_strand_id
1 'polypeptide(L)'
;MDEDLRKRLHLAAASHRPDRARMLARIERGMAGDPPARTARPPRRPTPWLRVAGAAVAVCGVLAAGAFAVTQTGSGQREGGQRMAAPPAPVSDGPAGGGALPAESGPLRSDGVVDPHSNRYWAQNNVTVTAARPLTGLTVEIRVALNGGVVSTGFWRSLPEEDFTASAREEGGFLVYRWTLKQGRSVPPGTHTFAGQYNHAEGTRDAGRDDYTARADASGEQSLVGGDFAPKG
;
A
#
# COMPACT_ATOMS: atom_id res chain seq x y z
N MET A 1 -20.55 -3.50 36.20
CA MET A 1 -20.09 -2.14 35.82
C MET A 1 -20.46 -1.78 34.38
N ASP A 2 -20.78 -2.73 33.49
CA ASP A 2 -20.96 -2.44 32.04
C ASP A 2 -22.43 -2.23 31.61
N GLU A 3 -23.39 -2.85 32.29
CA GLU A 3 -24.81 -2.83 31.91
C GLU A 3 -25.47 -1.46 32.12
N ASP A 4 -25.09 -0.75 33.19
CA ASP A 4 -25.59 0.60 33.48
C ASP A 4 -25.08 1.63 32.47
N LEU A 5 -23.84 1.49 31.99
CA LEU A 5 -23.29 2.35 30.94
C LEU A 5 -24.04 2.11 29.62
N ARG A 6 -24.25 0.84 29.25
CA ARG A 6 -25.00 0.47 28.04
C ARG A 6 -26.44 1.00 28.09
N LYS A 7 -27.13 0.88 29.24
CA LYS A 7 -28.47 1.47 29.45
C LYS A 7 -28.47 2.99 29.31
N ARG A 8 -27.50 3.67 29.91
CA ARG A 8 -27.39 5.14 29.82
C ARG A 8 -27.14 5.61 28.39
N LEU A 9 -26.30 4.90 27.64
CA LEU A 9 -26.07 5.19 26.22
C LEU A 9 -27.33 4.96 25.38
N HIS A 10 -28.07 3.88 25.64
CA HIS A 10 -29.34 3.60 24.95
C HIS A 10 -30.39 4.67 25.24
N LEU A 11 -30.52 5.11 26.50
CA LEU A 11 -31.44 6.19 26.90
C LEU A 11 -31.02 7.55 26.31
N ALA A 12 -29.72 7.85 26.29
CA ALA A 12 -29.21 9.06 25.67
C ALA A 12 -29.45 9.08 24.15
N ALA A 13 -29.24 7.94 23.47
CA ALA A 13 -29.53 7.80 22.05
C ALA A 13 -31.04 7.93 21.76
N ALA A 14 -31.90 7.34 22.59
CA ALA A 14 -33.36 7.42 22.43
C ALA A 14 -33.93 8.84 22.66
N SER A 15 -33.29 9.64 23.51
CA SER A 15 -33.70 11.03 23.78
C SER A 15 -33.12 12.03 22.78
N HIS A 16 -32.11 11.64 21.99
CA HIS A 16 -31.52 12.51 20.99
C HIS A 16 -32.46 12.70 19.79
N ARG A 17 -33.02 13.91 19.66
CA ARG A 17 -33.74 14.33 18.45
C ARG A 17 -32.82 15.17 17.56
N PRO A 18 -32.38 14.65 16.40
CA PRO A 18 -31.55 15.43 15.49
C PRO A 18 -32.34 16.59 14.89
N ASP A 19 -31.70 17.76 14.80
CA ASP A 19 -32.29 18.98 14.22
C ASP A 19 -32.44 18.82 12.70
N ARG A 20 -33.59 18.28 12.30
CA ARG A 20 -33.92 18.03 10.88
C ARG A 20 -33.96 19.32 10.07
N ALA A 21 -34.37 20.44 10.66
CA ALA A 21 -34.42 21.73 9.96
C ALA A 21 -33.01 22.18 9.57
N ARG A 22 -32.04 22.04 10.48
CA ARG A 22 -30.63 22.37 10.19
C ARG A 22 -30.00 21.42 9.17
N MET A 23 -30.31 20.12 9.25
CA MET A 23 -29.84 19.12 8.27
C MET A 23 -30.37 19.42 6.86
N LEU A 24 -31.69 19.65 6.73
CA LEU A 24 -32.32 19.98 5.46
C LEU A 24 -31.80 21.31 4.90
N ALA A 25 -31.67 22.35 5.72
CA ALA A 25 -31.09 23.61 5.28
C ALA A 25 -29.65 23.48 4.78
N ARG A 26 -28.87 22.52 5.30
CA ARG A 26 -27.53 22.23 4.79
C ARG A 26 -27.57 21.51 3.44
N ILE A 27 -28.51 20.59 3.25
CA ILE A 27 -28.72 19.87 1.99
C ILE A 27 -29.23 20.84 0.92
N GLU A 28 -30.24 21.64 1.23
CA GLU A 28 -30.79 22.68 0.35
C GLU A 28 -29.70 23.68 -0.05
N ARG A 29 -28.85 24.15 0.88
CA ARG A 29 -27.69 24.97 0.51
C ARG A 29 -26.67 24.26 -0.37
N GLY A 30 -26.52 22.94 -0.23
CA GLY A 30 -25.64 22.14 -1.07
C GLY A 30 -26.23 21.85 -2.46
N MET A 31 -27.56 21.82 -2.58
CA MET A 31 -28.28 21.57 -3.85
C MET A 31 -28.61 22.84 -4.63
N ALA A 32 -28.85 23.95 -3.93
CA ALA A 32 -29.15 25.27 -4.51
C ALA A 32 -27.89 26.06 -4.87
N GLY A 33 -26.71 25.59 -4.45
CA GLY A 33 -25.46 26.11 -4.95
C GLY A 33 -25.19 25.56 -6.34
N ASP A 34 -25.07 26.42 -7.34
CA ASP A 34 -24.28 26.07 -8.52
C ASP A 34 -22.92 25.57 -8.04
N PRO A 35 -22.34 24.51 -8.66
CA PRO A 35 -20.95 24.16 -8.39
C PRO A 35 -20.15 25.47 -8.52
N PRO A 36 -19.35 25.87 -7.51
CA PRO A 36 -18.72 27.16 -7.55
C PRO A 36 -17.96 27.23 -8.87
N ALA A 37 -18.37 28.16 -9.75
CA ALA A 37 -17.60 28.49 -10.91
C ALA A 37 -16.21 28.77 -10.36
N ARG A 38 -15.27 27.85 -10.66
CA ARG A 38 -13.89 27.97 -10.18
C ARG A 38 -13.41 29.30 -10.73
N THR A 39 -13.41 30.32 -9.89
CA THR A 39 -12.70 31.56 -10.19
C THR A 39 -11.25 31.12 -10.34
N ALA A 40 -10.77 31.11 -11.58
CA ALA A 40 -9.39 30.83 -11.88
C ALA A 40 -8.56 31.82 -11.08
N ARG A 41 -8.00 31.36 -9.96
CA ARG A 41 -7.11 32.16 -9.15
C ARG A 41 -5.94 32.53 -10.05
N PRO A 42 -5.57 33.82 -10.15
CA PRO A 42 -4.42 34.20 -10.97
C PRO A 42 -3.19 33.42 -10.50
N PRO A 43 -2.32 32.96 -11.41
CA PRO A 43 -1.14 32.20 -11.05
C PRO A 43 -0.32 33.06 -10.08
N ARG A 44 -0.21 32.59 -8.83
CA ARG A 44 0.75 33.15 -7.90
C ARG A 44 2.13 32.91 -8.50
N ARG A 45 2.81 34.02 -8.79
CA ARG A 45 4.21 34.01 -9.22
C ARG A 45 5.02 33.07 -8.33
N PRO A 46 5.81 32.15 -8.89
CA PRO A 46 6.61 31.24 -8.10
C PRO A 46 7.85 31.97 -7.53
N THR A 47 8.38 31.44 -6.43
CA THR A 47 9.70 31.67 -5.78
C THR A 47 9.79 32.81 -4.75
N PRO A 48 10.44 32.58 -3.57
CA PRO A 48 11.79 32.00 -3.46
C PRO A 48 11.99 31.02 -2.28
N TRP A 49 12.00 29.71 -2.55
CA TRP A 49 12.63 28.71 -1.67
C TRP A 49 14.09 28.44 -2.07
N LEU A 50 14.59 29.14 -3.09
CA LEU A 50 15.97 29.05 -3.56
C LEU A 50 16.88 29.98 -2.74
N ARG A 51 17.26 29.55 -1.53
CA ARG A 51 18.53 29.93 -0.87
C ARG A 51 18.98 28.89 0.17
N VAL A 52 19.45 27.72 -0.30
CA VAL A 52 20.58 26.88 0.19
C VAL A 52 20.78 25.85 -0.94
N ALA A 53 21.89 25.65 -1.66
CA ALA A 53 23.31 25.91 -1.45
C ALA A 53 24.00 26.29 -2.79
N GLY A 54 24.95 27.22 -2.75
CA GLY A 54 26.11 27.19 -3.66
C GLY A 54 27.18 26.25 -3.07
N ALA A 55 28.24 25.84 -3.75
CA ALA A 55 28.76 26.08 -5.07
C ALA A 55 29.83 25.00 -5.32
N ALA A 56 29.94 24.46 -6.54
CA ALA A 56 31.20 23.97 -7.09
C ALA A 56 31.07 23.87 -8.62
N VAL A 57 31.60 24.87 -9.32
CA VAL A 57 31.87 24.86 -10.76
C VAL A 57 33.38 24.73 -10.93
N ALA A 58 33.83 23.78 -11.75
CA ALA A 58 34.94 23.90 -12.70
C ALA A 58 35.21 22.51 -13.32
N VAL A 59 35.53 22.28 -14.59
CA VAL A 59 35.36 22.93 -15.90
C VAL A 59 36.11 21.99 -16.88
N CYS A 60 35.60 21.83 -18.12
CA CYS A 60 36.25 21.26 -19.32
C CYS A 60 36.70 19.77 -19.30
N GLY A 61 36.48 18.95 -20.32
CA GLY A 61 35.94 19.14 -21.66
C GLY A 61 36.54 18.07 -22.62
N VAL A 62 35.73 17.64 -23.60
CA VAL A 62 36.10 17.06 -24.93
C VAL A 62 36.77 15.66 -24.90
N LEU A 63 36.49 14.61 -25.69
CA LEU A 63 36.17 14.37 -27.12
C LEU A 63 35.38 13.04 -27.21
N ALA A 64 34.27 12.88 -27.93
CA ALA A 64 34.12 12.79 -29.38
C ALA A 64 34.97 11.69 -30.07
N ALA A 65 34.25 10.76 -30.73
CA ALA A 65 34.67 9.79 -31.74
C ALA A 65 35.42 8.52 -31.28
N GLY A 66 34.92 7.35 -31.72
CA GLY A 66 35.65 6.09 -31.58
C GLY A 66 34.87 4.80 -31.84
N ALA A 67 33.89 4.79 -32.75
CA ALA A 67 33.41 3.52 -33.31
C ALA A 67 34.39 3.08 -34.40
N PHE A 68 35.21 2.07 -34.14
CA PHE A 68 35.80 1.21 -35.17
C PHE A 68 36.00 -0.20 -34.61
N ALA A 69 35.47 -1.15 -35.37
CA ALA A 69 35.70 -2.59 -35.25
C ALA A 69 37.17 -2.94 -35.51
N VAL A 70 37.65 -4.07 -34.98
CA VAL A 70 38.28 -5.18 -35.75
C VAL A 70 38.99 -6.20 -34.86
N THR A 71 38.55 -7.45 -35.05
CA THR A 71 39.19 -8.78 -35.02
C THR A 71 39.92 -9.36 -33.80
N GLN A 72 39.48 -10.58 -33.51
CA GLN A 72 40.23 -11.72 -32.96
C GLN A 72 41.68 -11.81 -33.45
N THR A 73 42.58 -12.15 -32.53
CA THR A 73 43.56 -13.26 -32.57
C THR A 73 44.22 -13.27 -31.19
N GLY A 74 44.18 -14.34 -30.41
CA GLY A 74 45.13 -15.45 -30.55
C GLY A 74 45.87 -15.62 -29.21
N SER A 75 45.54 -16.73 -28.53
CA SER A 75 46.37 -17.50 -27.59
C SER A 75 47.59 -16.85 -26.92
N GLY A 76 47.56 -16.77 -25.59
CA GLY A 76 48.73 -16.68 -24.71
C GLY A 76 48.40 -17.31 -23.35
N GLN A 77 49.08 -18.40 -23.01
CA GLN A 77 48.87 -19.26 -21.86
C GLN A 77 49.85 -18.94 -20.71
N ARG A 78 49.41 -19.24 -19.46
CA ARG A 78 50.12 -19.30 -18.15
C ARG A 78 50.16 -17.95 -17.41
N GLU A 79 49.88 -17.83 -16.10
CA GLU A 79 49.85 -18.78 -14.98
C GLU A 79 49.19 -18.09 -13.76
N GLY A 80 48.54 -18.87 -12.88
CA GLY A 80 48.40 -18.54 -11.44
C GLY A 80 47.28 -17.58 -11.00
N GLY A 81 46.21 -18.16 -10.44
CA GLY A 81 45.26 -17.41 -9.61
C GLY A 81 43.87 -18.03 -9.59
N GLN A 82 43.63 -18.96 -8.65
CA GLN A 82 42.30 -19.50 -8.39
C GLN A 82 41.34 -18.37 -7.99
N ARG A 83 40.50 -17.93 -8.92
CA ARG A 83 39.35 -17.08 -8.62
C ARG A 83 38.14 -17.98 -8.50
N MET A 84 37.81 -18.31 -7.26
CA MET A 84 36.60 -19.01 -6.86
C MET A 84 35.41 -18.28 -7.50
N ALA A 85 34.75 -18.91 -8.47
CA ALA A 85 33.53 -18.40 -9.07
C ALA A 85 32.46 -18.40 -7.96
N ALA A 86 32.05 -17.21 -7.53
CA ALA A 86 30.85 -17.07 -6.73
C ALA A 86 29.67 -17.65 -7.53
N PRO A 87 28.76 -18.43 -6.91
CA PRO A 87 27.55 -18.85 -7.61
C PRO A 87 26.77 -17.62 -8.06
N PRO A 88 26.09 -17.66 -9.22
CA PRO A 88 25.24 -16.55 -9.64
C PRO A 88 24.22 -16.29 -8.53
N ALA A 89 24.12 -15.04 -8.09
CA ALA A 89 23.02 -14.61 -7.24
C ALA A 89 21.70 -14.98 -7.94
N PRO A 90 20.70 -15.53 -7.22
CA PRO A 90 19.42 -15.80 -7.84
C PRO A 90 18.90 -14.47 -8.41
N VAL A 91 18.62 -14.48 -9.70
CA VAL A 91 17.81 -13.46 -10.33
C VAL A 91 16.54 -13.36 -9.49
N SER A 92 16.28 -12.18 -8.92
CA SER A 92 15.01 -11.93 -8.27
C SER A 92 13.96 -11.94 -9.37
N ASP A 93 13.35 -13.11 -9.59
CA ASP A 93 12.07 -13.20 -10.29
C ASP A 93 11.17 -12.14 -9.65
N GLY A 94 10.54 -11.30 -10.49
CA GLY A 94 9.60 -10.28 -10.03
C GLY A 94 8.60 -10.93 -9.06
N PRO A 95 8.09 -10.19 -8.06
CA PRO A 95 7.33 -10.81 -6.98
C PRO A 95 6.22 -11.67 -7.57
N ALA A 96 6.28 -12.97 -7.33
CA ALA A 96 5.18 -13.87 -7.61
C ALA A 96 3.93 -13.24 -7.00
N GLY A 97 2.84 -13.18 -7.77
CA GLY A 97 1.57 -12.63 -7.30
C GLY A 97 1.17 -13.28 -5.98
N GLY A 98 0.58 -12.48 -5.09
CA GLY A 98 0.23 -12.91 -3.73
C GLY A 98 -0.59 -14.20 -3.70
N GLY A 99 -1.44 -14.42 -4.71
CA GLY A 99 -2.27 -15.62 -4.88
C GLY A 99 -1.54 -16.96 -4.90
N ALA A 100 -0.27 -17.00 -5.27
CA ALA A 100 0.51 -18.25 -5.30
C ALA A 100 1.23 -18.54 -3.97
N LEU A 101 1.25 -17.59 -3.04
CA LEU A 101 1.92 -17.75 -1.76
C LEU A 101 1.06 -18.59 -0.80
N PRO A 102 1.69 -19.30 0.16
CA PRO A 102 0.94 -20.02 1.17
C PRO A 102 0.22 -19.03 2.11
N ALA A 103 -0.96 -19.41 2.58
CA ALA A 103 -1.69 -18.64 3.58
C ALA A 103 -1.01 -18.66 4.97
N GLU A 104 -0.08 -19.59 5.22
CA GLU A 104 0.63 -19.75 6.48
C GLU A 104 2.11 -20.09 6.25
N SER A 105 2.99 -19.44 7.01
CA SER A 105 4.44 -19.67 7.01
C SER A 105 4.99 -19.27 8.38
N GLY A 106 5.66 -20.20 9.06
CA GLY A 106 6.27 -19.93 10.36
C GLY A 106 5.24 -19.44 11.39
N PRO A 107 5.49 -18.35 12.14
CA PRO A 107 4.53 -17.79 13.09
C PRO A 107 3.43 -16.92 12.45
N LEU A 108 3.36 -16.85 11.11
CA LEU A 108 2.50 -15.93 10.39
C LEU A 108 1.44 -16.68 9.59
N ARG A 109 0.17 -16.30 9.78
CA ARG A 109 -0.96 -16.72 8.94
C ARG A 109 -1.65 -15.50 8.37
N SER A 110 -2.25 -15.62 7.19
CA SER A 110 -3.03 -14.56 6.57
C SER A 110 -4.31 -15.07 5.90
N ASP A 111 -5.25 -14.16 5.70
CA ASP A 111 -6.49 -14.39 4.94
C ASP A 111 -6.96 -13.07 4.31
N GLY A 112 -7.48 -13.14 3.08
CA GLY A 112 -7.93 -11.99 2.29
C GLY A 112 -9.39 -12.11 1.87
N VAL A 113 -10.19 -11.07 2.13
CA VAL A 113 -11.61 -11.04 1.78
C VAL A 113 -12.05 -9.68 1.24
N VAL A 114 -12.93 -9.66 0.24
CA VAL A 114 -13.68 -8.44 -0.12
C VAL A 114 -14.73 -8.19 0.94
N ASP A 115 -14.73 -7.01 1.55
CA ASP A 115 -15.64 -6.64 2.63
C ASP A 115 -17.11 -6.85 2.22
N PRO A 116 -17.91 -7.61 2.98
CA PRO A 116 -19.31 -7.87 2.66
C PRO A 116 -20.19 -6.62 2.54
N HIS A 117 -19.79 -5.50 3.15
CA HIS A 117 -20.47 -4.21 3.09
C HIS A 117 -20.05 -3.35 1.89
N SER A 118 -19.19 -3.89 1.01
CA SER A 118 -18.97 -3.34 -0.32
C SER A 118 -20.31 -3.25 -1.08
N ASN A 119 -20.41 -2.28 -1.98
CA ASN A 119 -21.61 -1.99 -2.76
C ASN A 119 -21.27 -1.82 -4.25
N ARG A 120 -22.27 -1.43 -5.06
CA ARG A 120 -22.12 -1.36 -6.51
C ARG A 120 -21.13 -0.31 -7.03
N TYR A 121 -20.66 0.63 -6.20
CA TYR A 121 -19.73 1.70 -6.60
C TYR A 121 -18.42 1.71 -5.81
N TRP A 122 -18.35 0.94 -4.73
CA TRP A 122 -17.29 1.02 -3.73
C TRP A 122 -17.04 -0.34 -3.11
N ALA A 123 -15.77 -0.67 -2.94
CA ALA A 123 -15.34 -1.89 -2.29
C ALA A 123 -14.19 -1.63 -1.30
N GLN A 124 -14.05 -2.56 -0.36
CA GLN A 124 -12.91 -2.64 0.54
C GLN A 124 -12.33 -4.05 0.50
N ASN A 125 -11.02 -4.15 0.36
CA ASN A 125 -10.30 -5.41 0.51
C ASN A 125 -9.70 -5.44 1.92
N ASN A 126 -10.02 -6.49 2.68
CA ASN A 126 -9.54 -6.72 4.05
C ASN A 126 -8.51 -7.85 4.02
N VAL A 127 -7.35 -7.62 4.62
CA VAL A 127 -6.35 -8.65 4.92
C VAL A 127 -6.24 -8.80 6.42
N THR A 128 -6.46 -10.02 6.89
CA THR A 128 -6.26 -10.39 8.28
C THR A 128 -4.90 -11.10 8.40
N VAL A 129 -4.05 -10.62 9.29
CA VAL A 129 -2.76 -11.23 9.63
C VAL A 129 -2.82 -11.73 11.07
N THR A 130 -2.55 -13.02 11.27
CA THR A 130 -2.43 -13.63 12.58
C THR A 130 -0.97 -13.92 12.88
N ALA A 131 -0.45 -13.33 13.96
CA ALA A 131 0.90 -13.54 14.44
C ALA A 131 0.89 -14.40 15.71
N ALA A 132 1.56 -15.55 15.70
CA ALA A 132 1.67 -16.43 16.87
C ALA A 132 2.68 -15.91 17.91
N ARG A 133 3.60 -15.04 17.50
CA ARG A 133 4.69 -14.46 18.31
C ARG A 133 4.90 -12.99 17.93
N PRO A 134 5.58 -12.18 18.77
CA PRO A 134 5.85 -10.79 18.43
C PRO A 134 6.66 -10.67 17.13
N LEU A 135 6.27 -9.75 16.25
CA LEU A 135 6.98 -9.48 14.99
C LEU A 135 7.80 -8.19 15.13
N THR A 136 9.08 -8.24 14.78
CA THR A 136 9.99 -7.09 14.74
C THR A 136 10.03 -6.41 13.38
N GLY A 137 9.46 -7.05 12.36
CA GLY A 137 9.25 -6.50 11.02
C GLY A 137 7.91 -6.99 10.49
N LEU A 138 7.17 -6.10 9.83
CA LEU A 138 5.95 -6.45 9.10
C LEU A 138 5.79 -5.50 7.92
N THR A 139 5.63 -6.05 6.73
CA THR A 139 5.14 -5.34 5.54
C THR A 139 3.92 -6.05 5.00
N VAL A 140 2.82 -5.32 4.86
CA VAL A 140 1.59 -5.81 4.23
C VAL A 140 1.33 -5.01 2.97
N GLU A 141 1.09 -5.69 1.87
CA GLU A 141 0.71 -5.10 0.59
C GLU A 141 -0.62 -5.66 0.11
N ILE A 142 -1.55 -4.78 -0.22
CA ILE A 142 -2.79 -5.11 -0.92
C ILE A 142 -2.68 -4.51 -2.31
N ARG A 143 -2.82 -5.34 -3.35
CA ARG A 143 -2.80 -4.92 -4.75
C ARG A 143 -4.18 -5.08 -5.34
N VAL A 144 -4.79 -3.96 -5.72
CA VAL A 144 -6.10 -3.92 -6.37
C VAL A 144 -5.89 -3.63 -7.84
N ALA A 145 -6.29 -4.53 -8.74
CA ALA A 145 -6.12 -4.33 -10.17
C ALA A 145 -6.85 -3.06 -10.64
N LEU A 146 -6.21 -2.21 -11.44
CA LEU A 146 -6.80 -0.98 -11.97
C LEU A 146 -7.76 -1.25 -13.15
N ASN A 147 -8.74 -2.14 -12.96
CA ASN A 147 -9.84 -2.37 -13.89
C ASN A 147 -11.09 -1.59 -13.45
N GLY A 148 -11.79 -0.99 -14.41
CA GLY A 148 -13.09 -0.36 -14.17
C GLY A 148 -13.04 0.76 -13.13
N GLY A 149 -12.24 1.81 -13.33
CA GLY A 149 -12.34 3.05 -12.54
C GLY A 149 -11.93 2.94 -11.07
N VAL A 150 -11.02 2.02 -10.73
CA VAL A 150 -10.47 1.89 -9.38
C VAL A 150 -9.77 3.17 -8.95
N VAL A 151 -10.24 3.78 -7.87
CA VAL A 151 -9.65 4.98 -7.27
C VAL A 151 -9.66 4.84 -5.75
N SER A 152 -8.52 5.07 -5.10
CA SER A 152 -8.41 5.04 -3.64
C SER A 152 -9.39 6.00 -2.97
N THR A 153 -10.14 5.50 -2.00
CA THR A 153 -10.97 6.30 -1.08
C THR A 153 -10.45 6.32 0.35
N GLY A 154 -9.45 5.49 0.67
CA GLY A 154 -8.83 5.46 1.99
C GLY A 154 -8.23 4.09 2.32
N PHE A 155 -7.58 4.00 3.47
CA PHE A 155 -7.04 2.75 3.98
C PHE A 155 -6.88 2.84 5.50
N TRP A 156 -6.95 1.71 6.20
CA TRP A 156 -6.82 1.65 7.66
C TRP A 156 -6.14 0.36 8.12
N ARG A 157 -5.73 0.35 9.40
CA ARG A 157 -5.23 -0.85 10.09
C ARG A 157 -5.67 -0.88 11.55
N SER A 158 -5.76 -2.06 12.15
CA SER A 158 -6.13 -2.23 13.57
C SER A 158 -4.99 -1.90 14.53
N LEU A 159 -3.75 -1.88 14.05
CA LEU A 159 -2.55 -1.54 14.81
C LEU A 159 -2.33 -0.02 14.91
N PRO A 160 -1.57 0.47 15.90
CA PRO A 160 -1.30 1.90 16.08
C PRO A 160 -0.73 2.55 14.82
N GLU A 161 -1.22 3.74 14.50
CA GLU A 161 -0.85 4.39 13.26
C GLU A 161 0.61 4.83 13.26
N GLU A 162 1.06 5.39 14.37
CA GLU A 162 2.40 5.90 14.60
C GLU A 162 3.50 4.86 14.37
N ASP A 163 3.18 3.56 14.44
CA ASP A 163 4.13 2.47 14.29
C ASP A 163 4.43 2.11 12.83
N PHE A 164 3.62 2.61 11.87
CA PHE A 164 3.74 2.24 10.46
C PHE A 164 3.99 3.45 9.56
N THR A 165 4.76 3.23 8.49
CA THR A 165 4.72 4.05 7.28
C THR A 165 3.69 3.44 6.35
N ALA A 166 2.74 4.23 5.84
CA ALA A 166 1.67 3.73 4.99
C ALA A 166 1.51 4.57 3.71
N SER A 167 1.06 3.94 2.63
CA SER A 167 0.81 4.61 1.36
C SER A 167 -0.21 3.89 0.50
N ALA A 168 -0.88 4.64 -0.40
CA ALA A 168 -1.67 4.12 -1.51
C ALA A 168 -1.13 4.72 -2.81
N ARG A 169 -0.66 3.90 -3.76
CA ARG A 169 -0.07 4.36 -5.03
C ARG A 169 -0.46 3.45 -6.18
N GLU A 170 -0.55 4.02 -7.37
CA GLU A 170 -0.67 3.23 -8.61
C GLU A 170 0.71 2.74 -9.05
N GLU A 171 0.88 1.41 -9.10
CA GLU A 171 2.15 0.75 -9.44
C GLU A 171 1.83 -0.46 -10.35
N GLY A 172 2.41 -0.50 -11.55
CA GLY A 172 2.34 -1.69 -12.41
C GLY A 172 0.93 -2.15 -12.82
N GLY A 173 -0.04 -1.24 -12.92
CA GLY A 173 -1.44 -1.58 -13.22
C GLY A 173 -2.29 -1.94 -12.00
N PHE A 174 -1.80 -1.68 -10.79
CA PHE A 174 -2.49 -1.91 -9.52
C PHE A 174 -2.53 -0.64 -8.68
N LEU A 175 -3.61 -0.45 -7.94
CA LEU A 175 -3.63 0.40 -6.76
C LEU A 175 -3.07 -0.41 -5.58
N VAL A 176 -1.89 -0.03 -5.11
CA VAL A 176 -1.13 -0.73 -4.07
C VAL A 176 -1.23 0.03 -2.76
N TYR A 177 -1.86 -0.60 -1.77
CA TYR A 177 -1.80 -0.17 -0.37
C TYR A 177 -0.65 -0.89 0.31
N ARG A 178 0.27 -0.14 0.92
CA ARG A 178 1.44 -0.69 1.60
C ARG A 178 1.53 -0.13 3.01
N TRP A 179 1.70 -1.02 3.99
CA TRP A 179 2.06 -0.67 5.36
C TRP A 179 3.37 -1.35 5.72
N THR A 180 4.33 -0.57 6.23
CA THR A 180 5.62 -1.07 6.70
C THR A 180 5.86 -0.65 8.13
N LEU A 181 6.08 -1.62 9.02
CA LEU A 181 6.41 -1.39 10.42
C LEU A 181 7.72 -0.60 10.51
N LYS A 182 7.74 0.48 11.30
CA LYS A 182 8.92 1.29 11.52
C LYS A 182 9.94 0.53 12.37
N GLN A 183 11.22 0.79 12.15
CA GLN A 183 12.30 0.20 12.95
C GLN A 183 12.11 0.47 14.44
N GLY A 184 12.41 -0.54 15.27
CA GLY A 184 12.26 -0.47 16.73
C GLY A 184 10.83 -0.61 17.24
N ARG A 185 9.83 -0.75 16.36
CA ARG A 185 8.45 -1.10 16.72
C ARG A 185 8.24 -2.62 16.67
N SER A 186 7.14 -3.06 17.28
CA SER A 186 6.79 -4.48 17.34
C SER A 186 5.30 -4.67 17.18
N VAL A 187 4.91 -5.72 16.47
CA VAL A 187 3.51 -6.16 16.37
C VAL A 187 3.27 -7.23 17.43
N PRO A 188 2.30 -7.06 18.33
CA PRO A 188 2.00 -8.06 19.34
C PRO A 188 1.41 -9.34 18.70
N PRO A 189 1.55 -10.51 19.36
CA PRO A 189 0.81 -11.70 18.98
C PRO A 189 -0.70 -11.42 18.93
N GLY A 190 -1.39 -12.09 18.03
CA GLY A 190 -2.83 -11.94 17.83
C GLY A 190 -3.21 -11.67 16.37
N THR A 191 -4.45 -11.26 16.19
CA THR A 191 -5.06 -11.03 14.88
C THR A 191 -5.17 -9.54 14.61
N HIS A 192 -4.66 -9.11 13.46
CA HIS A 192 -4.60 -7.72 13.03
C HIS A 192 -5.17 -7.58 11.62
N THR A 193 -5.90 -6.51 11.36
CA THR A 193 -6.53 -6.26 10.06
C THR A 193 -5.92 -5.05 9.38
N PHE A 194 -5.72 -5.14 8.07
CA PHE A 194 -5.33 -4.07 7.16
C PHE A 194 -6.37 -3.99 6.05
N ALA A 195 -6.74 -2.78 5.64
CA ALA A 195 -7.80 -2.61 4.66
C ALA A 195 -7.52 -1.48 3.68
N GLY A 196 -7.74 -1.76 2.39
CA GLY A 196 -7.70 -0.79 1.29
C GLY A 196 -9.09 -0.54 0.75
N GLN A 197 -9.51 0.73 0.65
CA GLN A 197 -10.85 1.15 0.24
C GLN A 197 -10.80 1.90 -1.07
N TYR A 198 -11.66 1.55 -2.03
CA TYR A 198 -11.63 2.14 -3.34
C TYR A 198 -13.01 2.20 -4.00
N ASN A 199 -13.21 3.25 -4.80
CA ASN A 199 -14.33 3.28 -5.75
C ASN A 199 -14.02 2.36 -6.92
N HIS A 200 -15.06 1.87 -7.60
CA HIS A 200 -14.96 1.19 -8.88
C HIS A 200 -16.17 1.54 -9.76
N ALA A 201 -16.12 1.14 -11.03
CA ALA A 201 -17.19 1.26 -11.98
C ALA A 201 -18.44 0.57 -11.45
N GLU A 202 -19.59 1.14 -11.75
CA GLU A 202 -20.88 0.64 -11.30
C GLU A 202 -21.07 -0.84 -11.65
N GLY A 203 -21.39 -1.66 -10.65
CA GLY A 203 -21.66 -3.08 -10.82
C GLY A 203 -20.95 -3.95 -9.77
N THR A 204 -20.80 -5.23 -10.08
CA THR A 204 -20.05 -6.18 -9.25
C THR A 204 -18.56 -5.95 -9.45
N ARG A 205 -17.82 -5.85 -8.34
CA ARG A 205 -16.37 -5.73 -8.34
C ARG A 205 -15.70 -7.03 -8.86
N ASP A 206 -14.92 -6.92 -9.93
CA ASP A 206 -14.05 -8.01 -10.43
C ASP A 206 -12.68 -8.02 -9.73
N ALA A 207 -12.63 -8.65 -8.56
CA ALA A 207 -11.42 -8.80 -7.74
C ALA A 207 -10.52 -9.98 -8.17
N GLY A 208 -10.76 -10.63 -9.32
CA GLY A 208 -10.04 -11.86 -9.71
C GLY A 208 -8.54 -11.71 -10.00
N ARG A 209 -8.04 -10.47 -10.01
CA ARG A 209 -6.61 -10.16 -10.12
C ARG A 209 -6.09 -9.39 -8.90
N ASP A 210 -6.92 -9.22 -7.88
CA ASP A 210 -6.48 -8.60 -6.65
C ASP A 210 -5.75 -9.64 -5.82
N ASP A 211 -4.59 -9.27 -5.28
CA ASP A 211 -3.79 -10.14 -4.45
C ASP A 211 -3.24 -9.36 -3.25
N TYR A 212 -2.73 -10.10 -2.27
CA TYR A 212 -2.01 -9.49 -1.15
C TYR A 212 -0.81 -10.31 -0.75
N THR A 213 0.14 -9.64 -0.10
CA THR A 213 1.29 -10.28 0.54
C THR A 213 1.48 -9.73 1.94
N ALA A 214 1.96 -10.57 2.86
CA ALA A 214 2.44 -10.15 4.16
C ALA A 214 3.80 -10.80 4.44
N ARG A 215 4.81 -9.97 4.63
CA ARG A 215 6.17 -10.37 5.01
C ARG A 215 6.43 -9.97 6.45
N ALA A 216 6.92 -10.90 7.25
CA ALA A 216 7.26 -10.63 8.64
C ALA A 216 8.67 -11.10 9.00
N ASP A 217 9.25 -10.45 10.01
CA ASP A 217 10.44 -10.90 10.71
C ASP A 217 10.05 -11.18 12.17
N ALA A 218 10.32 -12.39 12.65
CA ALA A 218 10.06 -12.81 14.02
C ALA A 218 11.30 -13.52 14.59
N SER A 219 11.93 -12.95 15.62
CA SER A 219 13.13 -13.53 16.25
C SER A 219 14.29 -13.81 15.26
N GLY A 220 14.40 -13.03 14.18
CA GLY A 220 15.40 -13.22 13.13
C GLY A 220 15.02 -14.20 12.03
N GLU A 221 13.84 -14.81 12.10
CA GLU A 221 13.28 -15.67 11.06
C GLU A 221 12.32 -14.88 10.17
N GLN A 222 12.43 -15.06 8.85
CA GLN A 222 11.55 -14.44 7.88
C GLN A 222 10.40 -15.37 7.49
N SER A 223 9.22 -14.79 7.38
CA SER A 223 8.03 -15.48 6.89
C SER A 223 7.37 -14.63 5.81
N LEU A 224 6.85 -15.32 4.80
CA LEU A 224 6.13 -14.70 3.69
C LEU A 224 4.85 -15.50 3.46
N VAL A 225 3.73 -14.81 3.54
CA VAL A 225 2.40 -15.34 3.24
C VAL A 225 1.71 -14.44 2.24
N GLY A 226 0.66 -14.95 1.61
CA GLY A 226 -0.18 -14.19 0.70
C GLY A 226 -1.43 -14.94 0.32
N GLY A 227 -2.20 -14.34 -0.57
CA GLY A 227 -3.38 -14.95 -1.14
C GLY A 227 -4.10 -13.99 -2.08
N ASP A 228 -5.22 -14.47 -2.59
CA ASP A 228 -6.18 -13.69 -3.37
C ASP A 228 -7.31 -13.17 -2.45
N PHE A 229 -8.26 -12.45 -3.02
CA PHE A 229 -9.47 -12.05 -2.31
C PHE A 229 -10.66 -12.90 -2.75
N ALA A 230 -11.20 -13.69 -1.82
CA ALA A 230 -12.40 -14.47 -2.10
C ALA A 230 -13.60 -13.52 -2.36
N PRO A 231 -14.37 -13.72 -3.45
CA PRO A 231 -15.65 -13.03 -3.65
C PRO A 231 -16.69 -13.53 -2.63
N LYS A 232 -17.80 -12.80 -2.49
CA LYS A 232 -18.94 -13.20 -1.63
C LYS A 232 -19.34 -14.65 -1.91
N GLY A 233 -19.42 -15.45 -0.85
CA GLY A 233 -20.28 -16.63 -0.79
C GLY A 233 -21.74 -16.25 -0.58
#